data_AF-A0A2E0FE13-F1
#
_entry.id   AF-A0A2E0FE13-F1
#
_cell.length_a   1.000
_cell.length_b   1.000
_cell.length_c   1.000
_cell.angle_alpha   90.00
_cell.angle_beta   90.00
_cell.angle_gamma   90.00
#
_symmetry.space_group_name_H-M   'P 1'
#
loop_
_entity.id
_entity.type
_entity.pdbx_description
1 polymer ?
#
loop_
_entity_poly.entity_id
_entity_poly.type
_entity_poly.pdbx_seq_one_letter_code
_entity_poly.pdbx_strand_id
1 'polypeptide(L)'
;MPTSEMRYWERVGLYVDRKMADEFIERMVGHGSVLDEDLEEFVTQSVPDAKFLQNEVEALFEAPFEEKELSTDNQAILDLMTFEGNRKKFIKEKKADGMTLEEAKEAYKEALDLKVKAAMPEKFDEEE
;
A
#
# COMPACT_ATOMS: atom_id res chain seq x y z
N MET A 1 -9.39 -10.61 -3.90
CA MET A 1 -8.91 -11.85 -4.57
C MET A 1 -8.05 -11.44 -5.74
N PRO A 2 -6.80 -11.90 -5.82
CA PRO A 2 -5.95 -11.64 -6.98
C PRO A 2 -6.57 -12.25 -8.24
N THR A 3 -6.44 -11.56 -9.37
CA THR A 3 -6.90 -12.07 -10.68
C THR A 3 -5.74 -12.77 -11.41
N SER A 4 -6.04 -13.53 -12.46
CA SER A 4 -5.00 -14.20 -13.28
C SER A 4 -3.98 -13.22 -13.91
N GLU A 5 -4.34 -11.94 -13.97
CA GLU A 5 -3.52 -10.85 -14.50
C GLU A 5 -2.59 -10.20 -13.46
N MET A 6 -2.66 -10.63 -12.19
CA MET A 6 -1.83 -10.12 -11.10
C MET A 6 -0.71 -11.09 -10.74
N ARG A 7 0.40 -10.58 -10.20
CA ARG A 7 1.50 -11.37 -9.65
C ARG A 7 1.95 -10.79 -8.31
N TYR A 8 2.30 -11.66 -7.37
CA TYR A 8 2.88 -11.22 -6.10
C TYR A 8 4.33 -10.81 -6.32
N TRP A 9 4.62 -9.52 -6.14
CA TRP A 9 5.97 -9.00 -6.28
C TRP A 9 6.63 -8.88 -4.92
N GLU A 10 7.61 -9.75 -4.63
CA GLU A 10 8.29 -9.80 -3.33
C GLU A 10 8.92 -8.46 -2.91
N ARG A 11 9.44 -7.70 -3.88
CA ARG A 11 10.05 -6.39 -3.63
C ARG A 11 9.09 -5.38 -3.02
N VAL A 12 7.84 -5.41 -3.46
CA VAL A 12 6.78 -4.51 -2.98
C VAL A 12 5.96 -5.17 -1.87
N GLY A 13 5.97 -6.50 -1.81
CA GLY A 13 5.19 -7.30 -0.87
C GLY A 13 3.69 -7.33 -1.19
N LEU A 14 3.30 -6.99 -2.42
CA LEU A 14 1.91 -6.87 -2.85
C LEU A 14 1.68 -7.56 -4.20
N TYR A 15 0.42 -7.87 -4.49
CA TYR A 15 0.00 -8.24 -5.83
C TYR A 15 -0.08 -7.01 -6.72
N VAL A 16 0.57 -7.09 -7.88
CA VAL A 16 0.60 -6.02 -8.87
C VAL A 16 0.13 -6.55 -10.22
N ASP A 17 -0.59 -5.73 -10.97
CA ASP A 17 -0.70 -5.91 -12.42
C ASP A 17 0.49 -5.23 -13.12
N ARG A 18 0.63 -5.42 -14.44
CA ARG A 18 1.75 -4.83 -15.20
C ARG A 18 1.82 -3.32 -15.07
N LYS A 19 0.67 -2.65 -15.14
CA LYS A 19 0.62 -1.19 -15.08
C LYS A 19 1.07 -0.68 -13.71
N MET A 20 0.60 -1.31 -12.63
CA MET A 20 1.04 -1.01 -11.27
C MET A 20 2.53 -1.24 -11.10
N ALA A 21 3.07 -2.34 -11.64
CA ALA A 21 4.49 -2.63 -11.58
C ALA A 21 5.33 -1.54 -12.26
N ASP A 22 4.92 -1.08 -13.45
CA ASP A 22 5.58 0.03 -14.15
C ASP A 22 5.53 1.34 -13.34
N GLU A 23 4.39 1.68 -12.75
CA GLU A 23 4.25 2.85 -11.87
C GLU A 23 5.15 2.76 -10.63
N PHE A 24 5.36 1.56 -10.07
CA PHE A 24 6.29 1.35 -8.97
C PHE A 24 7.74 1.53 -9.40
N ILE A 25 8.13 1.03 -10.58
CA ILE A 25 9.48 1.22 -11.13
C ILE A 25 9.78 2.71 -11.28
N GLU A 26 8.86 3.48 -11.88
CA GLU A 26 9.03 4.93 -12.06
C GLU A 26 9.27 5.66 -10.73
N ARG A 27 8.60 5.23 -9.66
CA ARG A 27 8.78 5.81 -8.31
C ARG A 27 10.09 5.37 -7.64
N MET A 28 10.52 4.12 -7.85
CA MET A 28 11.73 3.56 -7.23
C MET A 28 13.02 4.06 -7.88
N VAL A 29 13.00 4.41 -9.16
CA VAL A 29 14.17 4.86 -9.93
C VAL A 29 14.51 6.35 -9.66
N GLY A 30 13.85 6.98 -8.68
CA GLY A 30 14.02 8.39 -8.33
C GLY A 30 15.48 8.82 -8.17
N HIS A 31 15.83 9.95 -8.77
CA HIS A 31 17.15 10.58 -8.68
C HIS A 31 17.20 11.49 -7.45
N GLY A 32 17.77 11.00 -6.35
CA GLY A 32 18.02 11.79 -5.15
C GLY A 32 19.44 11.55 -4.66
N SER A 33 20.16 12.63 -4.33
CA SER A 33 21.37 12.56 -3.53
C SER A 33 21.07 13.00 -2.12
N VAL A 34 21.47 12.21 -1.14
CA VAL A 34 21.33 12.53 0.28
C VAL A 34 22.69 13.03 0.77
N LEU A 35 22.68 14.06 1.62
CA LEU A 35 23.90 14.50 2.29
C LEU A 35 24.31 13.41 3.28
N ASP A 36 25.45 12.79 3.05
CA ASP A 36 26.09 11.90 3.99
C ASP A 36 26.80 12.76 5.04
N GLU A 37 26.29 12.78 6.27
CA GLU A 37 26.80 13.65 7.35
C GLU A 37 28.20 13.22 7.82
N ASP A 38 28.60 11.97 7.58
CA ASP A 38 29.93 11.46 7.94
C ASP A 38 30.98 11.83 6.88
N LEU A 39 30.56 11.94 5.62
CA LEU A 39 31.43 12.29 4.48
C LEU A 39 31.34 13.75 4.05
N GLU A 40 30.39 14.52 4.58
CA GLU A 40 30.04 15.89 4.15
C GLU A 40 29.76 16.00 2.63
N GLU A 41 29.36 14.91 1.98
CA GLU A 41 29.18 14.82 0.53
C GLU A 41 27.77 14.35 0.16
N PHE A 42 27.28 14.81 -1.01
CA PHE A 42 26.03 14.33 -1.58
C PHE A 42 26.24 12.97 -2.24
N VAL A 43 25.84 11.90 -1.57
CA VAL A 43 25.94 10.53 -2.09
C VAL A 43 24.64 10.19 -2.81
N THR A 44 24.77 9.66 -4.03
CA THR A 44 23.63 9.05 -4.73
C THR A 44 23.39 7.68 -4.12
N GLN A 45 22.21 7.49 -3.52
CA GLN A 45 21.81 6.16 -3.04
C GLN A 45 21.79 5.20 -4.24
N SER A 46 22.27 3.97 -4.07
CA SER A 46 22.25 2.98 -5.16
C SER A 46 20.80 2.57 -5.42
N VAL A 47 20.11 3.34 -6.24
CA VAL A 47 18.81 2.95 -6.77
C VAL A 47 19.01 1.79 -7.75
N PRO A 48 18.17 0.75 -7.69
CA PRO A 48 18.19 -0.30 -8.69
C PRO A 48 18.04 0.30 -10.10
N ASP A 49 18.82 -0.19 -11.06
CA ASP A 49 18.68 0.21 -12.45
C ASP A 49 17.24 -0.08 -12.93
N ALA A 50 16.62 0.89 -13.59
CA ALA A 50 15.28 0.75 -14.16
C ALA A 50 15.18 -0.49 -15.05
N LYS A 51 16.22 -0.78 -15.83
CA LYS A 51 16.28 -1.95 -16.69
C LYS A 51 16.32 -3.25 -15.91
N PHE A 52 17.00 -3.27 -14.76
CA PHE A 52 17.00 -4.42 -13.87
C PHE A 52 15.59 -4.69 -13.32
N LEU A 53 14.90 -3.65 -12.86
CA LEU A 53 13.54 -3.78 -12.34
C LEU A 53 12.54 -4.19 -13.43
N GLN A 54 12.68 -3.68 -14.65
CA GLN A 54 11.86 -4.10 -15.80
C GLN A 54 12.04 -5.58 -16.10
N ASN A 55 13.27 -6.08 -16.17
CA ASN A 55 13.53 -7.51 -16.38
C ASN A 55 12.97 -8.37 -15.24
N GLU A 56 13.05 -7.91 -13.99
CA GLU A 56 12.47 -8.58 -12.82
C GLU A 56 10.94 -8.71 -12.96
N VAL A 57 10.26 -7.63 -13.38
CA VAL A 57 8.82 -7.64 -13.67
C VAL A 57 8.48 -8.53 -14.86
N GLU A 58 9.27 -8.51 -15.93
CA GLU A 58 9.06 -9.42 -17.08
C GLU A 58 9.10 -10.88 -16.64
N ALA A 59 10.15 -11.29 -15.92
CA ALA A 59 10.27 -12.64 -15.39
C ALA A 59 9.10 -13.01 -14.46
N LEU A 60 8.63 -12.07 -13.64
CA LEU A 60 7.49 -12.26 -12.74
C LEU A 60 6.19 -12.58 -13.51
N PHE A 61 5.95 -11.91 -14.64
CA PHE A 61 4.75 -12.11 -15.45
C PHE A 61 4.85 -13.29 -16.44
N GLU A 62 6.07 -13.71 -16.80
CA GLU A 62 6.30 -14.95 -17.56
C GLU A 62 6.12 -16.21 -16.70
N ALA A 63 6.37 -16.11 -15.40
CA ALA A 63 6.14 -17.19 -14.46
C ALA A 63 4.65 -17.56 -14.34
N PRO A 64 4.32 -18.85 -14.08
CA PRO A 64 2.98 -19.27 -13.70
C PRO A 64 2.46 -18.46 -12.51
N PHE A 65 1.14 -18.27 -12.46
CA PHE A 65 0.53 -17.64 -11.29
C PHE A 65 0.78 -18.48 -10.03
N GLU A 66 1.29 -17.83 -8.99
CA GLU A 66 1.47 -18.38 -7.66
C GLU A 66 0.71 -17.51 -6.66
N GLU A 67 -0.15 -18.15 -5.87
CA GLU A 67 -0.84 -17.49 -4.78
C GLU A 67 0.06 -17.50 -3.54
N LYS A 68 0.42 -16.31 -3.08
CA LYS A 68 1.15 -16.03 -1.85
C LYS A 68 0.26 -15.29 -0.85
N GLU A 69 0.43 -15.61 0.42
CA GLU A 69 -0.22 -14.86 1.50
C GLU A 69 0.48 -13.52 1.70
N LEU A 70 -0.30 -12.45 1.93
CA LEU A 70 0.23 -11.15 2.28
C LEU A 70 0.63 -11.14 3.75
N SER A 71 1.64 -10.35 4.09
CA SER A 71 1.94 -10.07 5.50
C SER A 71 0.74 -9.39 6.16
N THR A 72 0.61 -9.55 7.47
CA THR A 72 -0.44 -8.90 8.27
C THR A 72 -0.47 -7.39 8.01
N ASP A 73 0.70 -6.75 7.95
CA ASP A 73 0.83 -5.32 7.73
C ASP A 73 0.33 -4.90 6.33
N ASN A 74 0.74 -5.64 5.29
CA ASN A 74 0.31 -5.33 3.92
C ASN A 74 -1.19 -5.60 3.72
N GLN A 75 -1.72 -6.63 4.38
CA GLN A 75 -3.16 -6.88 4.38
C GLN A 75 -3.91 -5.72 5.08
N ALA A 76 -3.42 -5.25 6.22
CA ALA A 76 -4.02 -4.13 6.95
C ALA A 76 -4.00 -2.83 6.13
N ILE A 77 -2.91 -2.55 5.41
CA ILE A 77 -2.81 -1.41 4.49
C ILE A 77 -3.87 -1.49 3.39
N LEU A 78 -4.02 -2.65 2.74
CA LEU A 78 -5.02 -2.84 1.67
C LEU A 78 -6.46 -2.71 2.20
N ASP A 79 -6.72 -3.24 3.40
CA ASP A 79 -8.02 -3.15 4.04
C ASP A 79 -8.39 -1.71 4.38
N LEU A 80 -7.42 -0.91 4.86
CA LEU A 80 -7.58 0.52 5.10
C LEU A 80 -7.86 1.28 3.80
N MET A 81 -7.03 1.11 2.77
CA MET A 81 -7.24 1.74 1.46
C MET A 81 -8.60 1.40 0.87
N THR A 82 -9.01 0.13 0.97
CA THR A 82 -10.32 -0.33 0.49
C THR A 82 -11.45 0.31 1.28
N PHE A 83 -11.33 0.41 2.60
CA PHE A 83 -12.32 1.05 3.44
C PHE A 83 -12.46 2.55 3.10
N GLU A 84 -11.34 3.24 2.93
CA GLU A 84 -11.30 4.67 2.58
C GLU A 84 -11.94 4.96 1.22
N GLY A 85 -11.64 4.16 0.21
CA GLY A 85 -12.27 4.27 -1.12
C GLY A 85 -13.79 4.05 -1.09
N ASN A 86 -14.29 3.30 -0.10
CA ASN A 86 -15.71 2.98 0.05
C ASN A 86 -16.51 3.98 0.90
N ARG A 87 -15.91 5.09 1.34
CA ARG A 87 -16.55 6.11 2.18
C ARG A 87 -17.96 6.50 1.74
N LYS A 88 -18.14 6.79 0.45
CA LYS A 88 -19.45 7.21 -0.09
C LYS A 88 -20.52 6.12 0.03
N LYS A 89 -20.13 4.87 -0.19
CA LYS A 89 -21.02 3.70 -0.06
C LYS A 89 -21.40 3.51 1.40
N PHE A 90 -20.43 3.53 2.31
CA PHE A 90 -20.64 3.44 3.75
C PHE A 90 -21.63 4.49 4.25
N ILE A 91 -21.42 5.77 3.91
CA ILE A 91 -22.31 6.86 4.34
C ILE A 91 -23.73 6.67 3.80
N LYS A 92 -23.88 6.20 2.54
CA LYS A 92 -25.20 5.93 1.96
C LYS A 92 -25.94 4.81 2.67
N GLU A 93 -25.24 3.73 3.01
CA GLU A 93 -25.80 2.60 3.76
C GLU A 93 -26.27 3.06 5.14
N LYS A 94 -25.44 3.81 5.87
CA LYS A 94 -25.81 4.36 7.19
C LYS A 94 -26.99 5.33 7.14
N LYS A 95 -27.09 6.13 6.08
CA LYS A 95 -28.28 6.96 5.86
C LYS A 95 -29.54 6.14 5.54
N ALA A 96 -29.40 5.01 4.84
CA ALA A 96 -30.52 4.11 4.60
C ALA A 96 -31.00 3.42 5.90
N ASP A 97 -30.07 3.21 6.85
CA ASP A 97 -30.35 2.71 8.20
C ASP A 97 -31.01 3.77 9.12
N GLY A 98 -31.31 4.97 8.60
CA GLY A 98 -32.01 6.04 9.31
C GLY A 98 -31.11 7.08 9.97
N MET A 99 -29.78 7.00 9.83
CA MET A 99 -28.87 8.02 10.35
C MET A 99 -28.96 9.31 9.53
N THR A 100 -28.74 10.44 10.18
CA THR A 100 -28.48 11.71 9.51
C THR A 100 -27.15 11.67 8.77
N LEU A 101 -26.92 12.65 7.89
CA LEU A 101 -25.64 12.74 7.16
C LEU A 101 -24.45 12.95 8.10
N GLU A 102 -24.62 13.74 9.17
CA GLU A 102 -23.53 14.01 10.10
C GLU A 102 -23.23 12.79 10.98
N GLU A 103 -24.26 12.11 11.49
CA GLU A 103 -24.07 10.84 12.23
C GLU A 103 -23.39 9.77 11.36
N ALA A 104 -23.78 9.65 10.09
CA ALA A 104 -23.16 8.70 9.17
C ALA A 104 -21.68 9.03 8.87
N LYS A 105 -21.31 10.32 8.87
CA LYS A 105 -19.91 10.75 8.71
C LYS A 105 -19.11 10.47 9.98
N GLU A 106 -19.67 10.73 11.15
CA GLU A 106 -19.01 10.46 12.42
C GLU A 106 -18.78 8.95 12.61
N ALA A 107 -19.80 8.13 12.34
CA ALA A 107 -19.68 6.67 12.37
C ALA A 107 -18.62 6.14 11.38
N TYR A 108 -18.45 6.80 10.23
CA TYR A 108 -17.36 6.45 9.30
C TYR A 108 -15.99 6.78 9.89
N LYS A 109 -15.86 7.94 10.55
CA LYS A 109 -14.62 8.37 11.18
C LYS A 109 -14.23 7.44 12.34
N GLU A 110 -15.18 7.11 13.23
CA GLU A 110 -14.96 6.15 14.31
C GLU A 110 -14.53 4.78 13.78
N ALA A 111 -15.18 4.29 12.72
CA ALA A 111 -14.82 3.02 12.10
C ALA A 111 -13.43 3.06 11.44
N LEU A 112 -13.03 4.20 10.88
CA LEU A 112 -11.68 4.41 10.35
C LEU A 112 -10.64 4.39 11.49
N ASP A 113 -10.88 5.15 12.55
CA ASP A 113 -9.95 5.25 13.70
C ASP A 113 -9.74 3.88 14.36
N LEU A 114 -10.80 3.08 14.51
CA LEU A 114 -10.71 1.72 15.03
C LEU A 114 -9.86 0.80 14.13
N LYS A 115 -10.00 0.92 12.80
CA LYS A 115 -9.21 0.14 11.86
C LYS A 115 -7.75 0.54 11.86
N VAL A 116 -7.47 1.85 11.92
CA VAL A 116 -6.10 2.37 12.01
C VAL A 116 -5.45 1.86 13.30
N LYS A 117 -6.14 2.01 14.44
CA LYS A 117 -5.62 1.52 15.73
C LYS A 117 -5.33 0.02 15.73
N ALA A 118 -6.21 -0.79 15.14
CA ALA A 118 -6.00 -2.24 15.03
C ALA A 118 -4.82 -2.62 14.12
N ALA A 119 -4.40 -1.72 13.21
CA ALA A 119 -3.28 -1.93 12.30
C ALA A 119 -1.95 -1.36 12.81
N MET A 120 -1.95 -0.62 13.92
CA MET A 120 -0.71 -0.07 14.48
C MET A 120 0.04 -1.14 15.27
N PRO A 121 1.38 -1.19 15.16
CA PRO A 121 2.18 -2.10 15.98
C PRO A 121 2.15 -1.66 17.47
N GLU A 122 2.12 -2.63 18.39
CA GLU A 122 1.94 -2.42 19.84
C GLU A 122 2.90 -1.39 20.47
N LYS A 123 4.06 -1.13 19.85
CA LYS A 123 5.05 -0.15 20.31
C LYS A 123 4.66 1.32 20.08
N PHE A 124 3.59 1.60 19.33
CA PHE A 124 3.10 2.98 19.16
C PHE A 124 2.21 3.45 20.31
N ASP A 125 1.75 2.55 21.18
CA ASP A 125 0.86 2.87 22.31
C ASP A 125 1.63 3.24 23.61
N GLU A 126 2.97 3.28 23.61
CA GLU A 126 3.79 3.50 24.83
C GLU A 126 4.22 4.95 25.12
N GLU A 127 3.70 5.97 24.41
CA GLU A 127 3.92 7.38 24.77
C GLU A 127 2.61 8.07 25.21
N GLU A 128 2.18 7.82 26.45
CA GLU A 128 1.32 8.72 27.24
C GLU A 128 1.92 8.97 28.64
#